data_AF-A0A1G7SQU4-F1
#
_entry.id   AF-A0A1G7SQU4-F1
#
_cell.length_a   1.000
_cell.length_b   1.000
_cell.length_c   1.000
_cell.angle_alpha   90.00
_cell.angle_beta   90.00
_cell.angle_gamma   90.00
#
_symmetry.space_group_name_H-M   'P 1'
#
loop_
_entity.id
_entity.type
_entity.pdbx_description
1 polymer ?
#
loop_
_entity_poly.entity_id
_entity_poly.type
_entity_poly.pdbx_seq_one_letter_code
_entity_poly.pdbx_strand_id
1 'polypeptide(L)'
;MGVMIELRGQGCREYELVLEEQEETWTTFFWRLYQSNIFGEGLIIDTKITRIDLALDEHLSLLYPNYDLFELKEKVEQGLVDTTFRNFDFTGGIVVKSGQRLNKGLSLYFGSR
;
A
#
# COMPACT_ATOMS: atom_id res chain seq x y z
N MET A 1 -29.68 -0.34 3.05
CA MET A 1 -28.56 0.27 3.80
C MET A 1 -27.49 -0.79 3.93
N GLY A 2 -26.27 -0.53 3.46
CA GLY A 2 -25.14 -1.44 3.61
C GLY A 2 -24.25 -1.02 4.79
N VAL A 3 -23.25 -1.84 5.10
CA VAL A 3 -22.18 -1.52 6.05
C VAL A 3 -20.90 -1.29 5.27
N MET A 4 -20.19 -0.20 5.56
CA MET A 4 -18.86 0.06 5.01
C MET A 4 -17.81 -0.30 6.06
N ILE A 5 -16.81 -1.06 5.63
CA ILE A 5 -15.65 -1.41 6.45
C ILE A 5 -14.42 -0.73 5.82
N GLU A 6 -13.71 0.08 6.61
CA GLU A 6 -12.43 0.70 6.23
C GLU A 6 -11.33 0.19 7.16
N LEU A 7 -10.31 -0.44 6.57
CA LEU A 7 -9.09 -0.84 7.26
C LEU A 7 -7.92 -0.06 6.66
N ARG A 8 -7.34 0.85 7.46
CA ARG A 8 -6.09 1.54 7.09
C ARG A 8 -4.90 0.64 7.33
N GLY A 9 -3.70 1.01 6.87
CA GLY A 9 -2.49 0.19 7.02
C GLY A 9 -2.27 -0.35 8.45
N GLN A 10 -2.39 0.49 9.49
CA GLN A 10 -2.33 0.04 10.88
C GLN A 10 -3.50 -0.88 11.26
N GLY A 11 -4.72 -0.55 10.82
CA GLY A 11 -5.89 -1.40 11.05
C GLY A 11 -5.77 -2.78 10.39
N CYS A 12 -5.10 -2.89 9.24
CA CYS A 12 -4.77 -4.17 8.63
C CYS A 12 -3.82 -4.98 9.53
N ARG A 13 -2.80 -4.35 10.11
CA ARG A 13 -1.87 -5.02 11.06
C ARG A 13 -2.56 -5.49 12.34
N GLU A 14 -3.47 -4.68 12.89
CA GLU A 14 -4.25 -5.11 14.06
C GLU A 14 -5.22 -6.24 13.69
N TYR A 15 -5.81 -6.21 12.50
CA TYR A 15 -6.71 -7.28 12.05
C TYR A 15 -5.96 -8.59 11.76
N GLU A 16 -4.68 -8.54 11.38
CA GLU A 16 -3.84 -9.73 11.26
C GLU A 16 -3.78 -10.53 12.57
N LEU A 17 -3.80 -9.87 13.73
CA LEU A 17 -3.85 -10.55 15.04
C LEU A 17 -5.16 -11.31 15.26
N VAL A 18 -6.28 -10.75 14.78
CA VAL A 18 -7.59 -11.42 14.84
C VAL A 18 -7.61 -12.63 13.91
N LEU A 19 -7.04 -12.50 12.71
CA LEU A 19 -6.91 -13.62 11.79
C LEU A 19 -6.02 -14.73 12.38
N GLU A 20 -4.92 -14.35 13.03
CA GLU A 20 -4.03 -15.29 13.71
C GLU A 20 -4.74 -16.06 14.84
N GLU A 21 -5.51 -15.38 15.69
CA GLU A 21 -6.32 -16.01 16.74
C GLU A 21 -7.38 -16.97 16.18
N GLN A 22 -7.87 -16.70 14.96
CA GLN A 22 -8.84 -17.54 14.26
C GLN A 22 -8.19 -18.65 13.43
N GLU A 23 -6.86 -18.76 13.40
CA GLU A 23 -6.10 -19.66 12.51
C GLU A 23 -6.40 -19.43 11.02
N GLU A 24 -6.58 -18.18 10.64
CA GLU A 24 -6.97 -17.75 9.30
C GLU A 24 -5.91 -16.89 8.62
N THR A 25 -6.11 -16.68 7.32
CA THR A 25 -5.25 -15.84 6.48
C THR A 25 -6.08 -14.76 5.79
N TRP A 26 -5.41 -13.74 5.25
CA TRP A 26 -6.06 -12.77 4.37
C TRP A 26 -6.81 -13.43 3.21
N THR A 27 -6.27 -14.52 2.65
CA THR A 27 -6.94 -15.30 1.60
C THR A 27 -8.26 -15.87 2.09
N THR A 28 -8.28 -16.46 3.29
CA THR A 28 -9.49 -17.00 3.92
C THR A 28 -10.53 -15.89 4.11
N PHE A 29 -10.11 -14.73 4.63
CA PHE A 29 -10.97 -13.56 4.81
C PHE A 29 -11.62 -13.12 3.50
N PHE A 30 -10.84 -12.93 2.42
CA PHE A 30 -11.39 -12.52 1.13
C PHE A 30 -12.31 -13.58 0.54
N TRP A 31 -12.02 -14.87 0.72
CA TRP A 31 -12.88 -15.95 0.22
C TRP A 31 -14.24 -15.96 0.90
N ARG A 32 -14.27 -15.71 2.23
CA ARG A 32 -15.50 -15.57 3.00
C ARG A 32 -16.40 -14.48 2.44
N LEU A 33 -15.86 -13.33 2.03
CA LEU A 33 -16.68 -12.21 1.50
C LEU A 33 -17.59 -12.59 0.31
N TYR A 34 -17.29 -13.69 -0.39
CA TYR A 34 -18.06 -14.21 -1.52
C TYR A 34 -18.93 -15.44 -1.19
N GLN A 35 -18.96 -15.89 0.07
CA GLN A 35 -19.78 -17.01 0.52
C GLN A 35 -21.19 -16.54 0.87
N SER A 36 -22.21 -17.14 0.24
CA SER A 36 -23.61 -16.70 0.29
C SER A 36 -24.35 -16.98 1.60
N ASN A 37 -23.68 -17.52 2.62
CA ASN A 37 -24.30 -18.04 3.84
C ASN A 37 -23.70 -17.49 5.14
N ILE A 38 -22.79 -16.51 5.09
CA ILE A 38 -22.16 -15.93 6.29
C ILE A 38 -23.17 -15.31 7.26
N PHE A 39 -24.24 -14.71 6.74
CA PHE A 39 -25.25 -14.04 7.57
C PHE A 39 -26.55 -14.82 7.72
N GLY A 40 -26.63 -16.05 7.17
CA GLY A 40 -27.82 -16.90 7.19
C GLY A 40 -28.29 -17.35 5.80
N GLU A 41 -29.13 -18.38 5.76
CA GLU A 41 -29.69 -18.92 4.51
C GLU A 41 -30.61 -17.90 3.83
N GLY A 42 -30.49 -17.77 2.51
CA GLY A 42 -31.33 -16.88 1.69
C GLY A 42 -30.90 -15.41 1.64
N LEU A 43 -29.78 -15.03 2.29
CA LEU A 43 -29.23 -13.68 2.21
C LEU A 43 -28.21 -13.56 1.08
N ILE A 44 -28.50 -12.71 0.09
CA ILE A 44 -27.53 -12.36 -0.95
C ILE A 44 -26.63 -11.25 -0.42
N ILE A 45 -25.34 -11.55 -0.24
CA ILE A 45 -24.33 -10.56 0.13
C ILE A 45 -23.75 -9.98 -1.16
N ASP A 46 -24.08 -8.73 -1.45
CA ASP A 46 -23.46 -7.96 -2.52
C ASP A 46 -22.22 -7.23 -1.97
N THR A 47 -21.13 -7.99 -1.77
CA THR A 47 -19.86 -7.41 -1.29
C THR A 47 -19.18 -6.66 -2.44
N LYS A 48 -19.11 -5.33 -2.31
CA LYS A 48 -18.33 -4.49 -3.22
C LYS A 48 -17.02 -4.08 -2.56
N ILE A 49 -15.91 -4.61 -3.08
CA ILE A 49 -14.58 -4.14 -2.71
C ILE A 49 -14.30 -2.84 -3.48
N THR A 50 -14.22 -1.72 -2.77
CA THR A 50 -14.00 -0.40 -3.40
C THR A 50 -12.53 0.01 -3.48
N ARG A 51 -11.66 -0.58 -2.65
CA ARG A 51 -10.22 -0.29 -2.62
C ARG A 51 -9.44 -1.43 -1.95
N ILE A 52 -8.32 -1.84 -2.56
CA ILE A 52 -7.30 -2.71 -1.96
C ILE A 52 -5.95 -2.08 -2.27
N ASP A 53 -5.15 -1.85 -1.24
CA ASP A 53 -3.77 -1.39 -1.35
C ASP A 53 -2.85 -2.56 -0.95
N LEU A 54 -1.93 -2.95 -1.83
CA LEU A 54 -0.90 -3.96 -1.56
C LEU A 54 0.45 -3.26 -1.37
N ALA A 55 1.22 -3.68 -0.37
CA ALA A 55 2.52 -3.09 -0.05
C ALA A 55 3.63 -4.15 -0.07
N LEU A 56 4.83 -3.72 -0.44
CA LEU A 56 6.06 -4.48 -0.32
C LEU A 56 7.07 -3.65 0.46
N ASP A 57 7.52 -4.16 1.59
CA ASP A 57 8.55 -3.53 2.41
C ASP A 57 9.92 -4.09 2.00
N GLU A 58 10.80 -3.24 1.45
CA GLU A 58 12.17 -3.61 1.14
C GLU A 58 13.02 -3.51 2.41
N HIS A 59 13.47 -4.66 2.93
CA HIS A 59 14.38 -4.68 4.06
C HIS A 59 15.80 -4.27 3.66
N LEU A 60 16.54 -3.69 4.61
CA LEU A 60 17.96 -3.38 4.41
C LEU A 60 18.72 -4.69 4.16
N SER A 61 19.38 -4.78 3.01
CA SER A 61 20.20 -5.94 2.66
C SER A 61 21.68 -5.64 2.91
N LEU A 62 22.39 -6.61 3.50
CA LEU A 62 23.85 -6.55 3.63
C LEU A 62 24.58 -7.00 2.36
N LEU A 63 23.87 -7.67 1.45
CA LEU A 63 24.42 -8.25 0.23
C LEU A 63 24.27 -7.34 -0.98
N TYR A 64 23.19 -6.55 -1.02
CA TYR A 64 22.85 -5.68 -2.13
C TYR A 64 22.36 -4.33 -1.59
N PRO A 65 22.72 -3.20 -2.24
CA PRO A 65 22.13 -1.92 -1.87
C PRO A 65 20.63 -1.93 -2.21
N ASN A 66 19.84 -1.35 -1.31
CA ASN A 66 18.44 -1.02 -1.59
C ASN A 66 18.32 -0.07 -2.78
N TYR A 67 17.18 -0.11 -3.45
CA TYR A 67 16.96 0.73 -4.60
C TYR A 67 16.89 2.22 -4.21
N ASP A 68 17.70 3.05 -4.87
CA ASP A 68 17.69 4.50 -4.62
C ASP A 68 16.52 5.17 -5.34
N LEU A 69 15.56 5.65 -4.56
CA LEU A 69 14.39 6.33 -5.08
C LEU A 69 14.73 7.67 -5.76
N PHE A 70 15.85 8.30 -5.43
CA PHE A 70 16.32 9.51 -6.13
C PHE A 70 16.78 9.19 -7.54
N GLU A 71 17.41 8.03 -7.75
CA GLU A 71 17.78 7.57 -9.10
C GLU A 71 16.55 7.41 -9.98
N LEU A 72 15.46 6.84 -9.45
CA LEU A 72 14.20 6.74 -10.18
C LEU A 72 13.63 8.10 -10.54
N LYS A 73 13.61 9.02 -9.57
CA LYS A 73 13.12 10.39 -9.79
C LYS A 73 13.88 11.06 -10.94
N GLU A 74 15.21 11.00 -10.92
CA GLU A 74 16.05 11.58 -11.97
C GLU A 74 15.78 10.95 -13.33
N LYS A 75 15.64 9.62 -13.39
CA LYS A 75 15.30 8.92 -14.63
C LYS A 75 13.93 9.34 -15.18
N VAL A 76 12.93 9.53 -14.32
CA VAL A 76 11.60 10.04 -14.73
C VAL A 76 11.73 11.45 -15.30
N GLU A 77 12.43 12.35 -14.60
CA GLU A 77 12.63 13.74 -15.05
C GLU A 77 13.43 13.84 -16.35
N GLN A 78 14.34 12.90 -16.61
CA GLN A 78 15.10 12.80 -17.86
C GLN A 78 14.32 12.13 -19.01
N GLY A 79 13.10 11.65 -18.77
CA GLY A 79 12.30 10.94 -19.77
C GLY A 79 12.81 9.53 -20.09
N LEU A 80 13.57 8.91 -19.17
CA LEU A 80 14.14 7.58 -19.31
C LEU A 80 13.23 6.46 -18.76
N VAL A 81 12.04 6.81 -18.29
CA VAL A 81 11.04 5.87 -17.76
C VAL A 81 9.85 5.82 -18.70
N ASP A 82 9.60 4.66 -19.29
CA ASP A 82 8.37 4.39 -20.03
C ASP A 82 7.27 3.99 -19.04
N THR A 83 6.13 4.67 -19.10
CA THR A 83 5.02 4.49 -18.15
C THR A 83 3.68 4.78 -18.79
N THR A 84 2.64 4.07 -18.36
CA THR A 84 1.26 4.32 -18.77
C THR A 84 0.61 5.48 -17.99
N PHE A 85 1.24 5.92 -16.89
CA PHE A 85 0.74 7.00 -16.06
C PHE A 85 1.04 8.36 -16.69
N ARG A 86 0.02 9.24 -16.74
CA ARG A 86 0.16 10.60 -17.29
C ARG A 86 0.69 11.60 -16.28
N ASN A 87 0.52 11.33 -14.99
CA ASN A 87 0.88 12.22 -13.90
C ASN A 87 1.97 11.55 -13.06
N PHE A 88 2.95 12.36 -12.67
CA PHE A 88 4.01 11.99 -11.75
C PHE A 88 4.17 13.13 -10.75
N ASP A 89 4.01 12.80 -9.47
CA ASP A 89 4.16 13.73 -8.36
C ASP A 89 5.23 13.20 -7.41
N PHE A 90 6.01 14.10 -6.83
CA PHE A 90 6.96 13.74 -5.79
C PHE A 90 6.82 14.64 -4.58
N THR A 91 7.04 14.08 -3.40
CA THR A 91 7.09 14.82 -2.14
C THR A 91 8.38 14.46 -1.44
N GLY A 92 9.17 15.46 -1.10
CA GLY A 92 10.42 15.28 -0.37
C GLY A 92 10.86 16.57 0.29
N GLY A 93 11.95 16.52 1.03
CA GLY A 93 12.46 17.73 1.70
C GLY A 93 13.92 17.63 2.09
N ILE A 94 14.51 18.80 2.37
CA ILE A 94 15.87 18.92 2.91
C ILE A 94 15.77 19.73 4.21
N VAL A 95 16.49 19.29 5.25
CA VAL A 95 16.75 20.08 6.46
C VAL A 95 18.21 20.49 6.47
N VAL A 96 18.48 21.76 6.73
CA VAL A 96 19.83 22.20 7.03
C VAL A 96 20.02 22.17 8.54
N LYS A 97 20.91 21.30 9.05
CA LYS A 97 21.26 21.24 10.47
C LYS A 97 22.78 21.38 10.60
N SER A 98 23.23 22.37 11.37
CA SER A 98 24.67 22.64 11.60
C SER A 98 25.49 22.79 10.30
N GLY A 99 24.92 23.46 9.29
CA GLY A 99 25.57 23.65 7.99
C GLY A 99 25.53 22.43 7.05
N GLN A 100 25.04 21.28 7.50
CA GLN A 100 24.86 20.08 6.68
C GLN A 100 23.43 19.99 6.16
N ARG A 101 23.28 19.65 4.87
CA ARG A 101 21.98 19.36 4.24
C ARG A 101 21.64 17.89 4.47
N LEU A 102 20.61 17.62 5.27
CA LEU A 102 20.07 16.31 5.55
C LEU A 102 18.79 16.09 4.74
N ASN A 103 18.67 14.92 4.12
CA ASN A 103 17.48 14.54 3.37
C ASN A 103 16.36 14.10 4.34
N LYS A 104 15.13 14.58 4.14
CA LYS A 104 13.94 14.20 4.94
C LYS A 104 13.20 12.98 4.39
N GLY A 105 13.70 12.37 3.32
CA GLY A 105 13.03 11.29 2.60
C GLY A 105 12.34 11.79 1.34
N LEU A 106 12.00 10.83 0.48
CA LEU A 106 11.35 11.04 -0.80
C LEU A 106 10.19 10.05 -0.93
N SER A 107 9.09 10.54 -1.47
CA SER A 107 7.96 9.73 -1.90
C SER A 107 7.64 10.10 -3.34
N LEU A 108 7.47 9.08 -4.18
CA LEU A 108 7.09 9.22 -5.58
C LEU A 108 5.68 8.65 -5.78
N TYR A 109 4.87 9.34 -6.56
CA TYR A 109 3.50 8.95 -6.89
C TYR A 109 3.35 8.95 -8.41
N PHE A 110 2.86 7.84 -8.96
CA PHE A 110 2.48 7.74 -10.37
C PHE A 110 0.97 7.57 -10.46
N GLY A 111 0.32 8.37 -11.31
CA GLY A 111 -1.14 8.44 -11.43
C GLY A 111 -1.78 9.48 -10.51
N SER A 112 -3.10 9.62 -10.61
CA SER A 112 -3.88 10.51 -9.74
C SER A 112 -4.25 9.81 -8.43
N ARG A 113 -4.33 10.59 -7.34
CA ARG A 113 -4.95 10.15 -6.08
C ARG A 113 -6.47 10.06 -6.20
#